data_AF-A0A9D6MEX8-F1
#
_entry.id   AF-A0A9D6MEX8-F1
#
_cell.length_a   1.000
_cell.length_b   1.000
_cell.length_c   1.000
_cell.angle_alpha   90.00
_cell.angle_beta   90.00
_cell.angle_gamma   90.00
#
_symmetry.space_group_name_H-M   'P 1'
#
loop_
_entity.id
_entity.type
_entity.pdbx_description
1 polymer ?
#
loop_
_entity_poly.entity_id
_entity_poly.type
_entity_poly.pdbx_seq_one_letter_code
_entity_poly.pdbx_strand_id
1 'polypeptide(L)'
;MDTLTFHPPRRLGLFIGTVGLVLLIGLDVVFLLLLPQPPLGITNFIWGFLFILTLPVLAVLGYRSYGVLRAAYHLSDDALTIEWGARREVIPLREVKEVLAGKEIESELSPKGLWWPGCIIGKLPTDRLGEIQYLATMPQDAQLLLAAEGGAFAISPEPLDDFLAALEERRGLESSAEVLRESVQPAFLSLRVWRDPWARGLTAVSALSVAGLFAYVLLLLPDLPVSMPLHFAADGLATPDRVGAPRGLLILPFIGLLTLIVNGVLGGILHIRQDGRGAAYLLWGTSAFTQILVWIATLGLIARV
;
A
#
# COMPACT_ATOMS: atom_id res chain seq x y z
N MET A 1 26.76 27.69 -5.71
CA MET A 1 26.03 26.62 -6.42
C MET A 1 24.59 27.04 -6.39
N ASP A 2 24.16 27.72 -7.46
CA ASP A 2 22.82 28.27 -7.54
C ASP A 2 21.88 27.15 -8.03
N THR A 3 21.02 26.69 -7.14
CA THR A 3 20.03 25.66 -7.45
C THR A 3 18.72 26.35 -7.80
N LEU A 4 18.20 26.13 -9.01
CA LEU A 4 16.91 26.64 -9.41
C LEU A 4 15.84 25.61 -9.05
N THR A 5 14.85 26.03 -8.26
CA THR A 5 13.78 25.17 -7.77
C THR A 5 12.51 25.43 -8.55
N PHE A 6 12.06 24.44 -9.31
CA PHE A 6 10.80 24.45 -10.03
C PHE A 6 9.78 23.57 -9.32
N HIS A 7 8.51 23.95 -9.40
CA HIS A 7 7.43 23.20 -8.78
C HIS A 7 6.42 22.77 -9.84
N PRO A 8 5.84 21.56 -9.74
CA PRO A 8 4.75 21.17 -10.60
C PRO A 8 3.43 21.85 -10.16
N PRO A 9 2.44 21.98 -11.04
CA PRO A 9 1.11 22.45 -10.67
C PRO A 9 0.48 21.46 -9.69
N ARG A 10 0.29 21.89 -8.43
CA ARG A 10 -0.21 21.01 -7.35
C ARG A 10 -1.73 21.07 -7.16
N ARG A 11 -2.39 22.14 -7.62
CA ARG A 11 -3.78 22.48 -7.23
C ARG A 11 -4.78 21.36 -7.55
N LEU A 12 -4.78 20.87 -8.79
CA LEU A 12 -5.72 19.83 -9.24
C LEU A 12 -5.50 18.51 -8.48
N GLY A 13 -4.24 18.08 -8.37
CA GLY A 13 -3.86 16.81 -7.73
C GLY A 13 -4.19 16.79 -6.25
N LEU A 14 -3.94 17.91 -5.57
CA LEU A 14 -4.30 18.10 -4.16
C LEU A 14 -5.80 18.20 -3.95
N PHE A 15 -6.53 18.88 -4.84
CA PHE A 15 -7.98 18.98 -4.74
C PHE A 15 -8.63 17.60 -4.84
N ILE A 16 -8.31 16.83 -5.89
CA ILE A 16 -8.87 15.48 -6.08
C ILE A 16 -8.43 14.54 -4.94
N GLY A 17 -7.15 14.59 -4.55
CA GLY A 17 -6.63 13.81 -3.43
C GLY A 17 -7.33 14.13 -2.11
N THR A 18 -7.52 15.42 -1.80
CA THR A 18 -8.18 15.87 -0.57
C THR A 18 -9.66 15.53 -0.57
N VAL A 19 -10.37 15.73 -1.68
CA VAL A 19 -11.78 15.33 -1.81
C VAL A 19 -11.93 13.82 -1.62
N GLY A 20 -11.07 13.01 -2.25
CA GLY A 20 -11.03 11.57 -2.06
C GLY A 20 -10.79 11.16 -0.61
N LEU A 21 -9.84 11.81 0.08
CA LEU A 21 -9.59 11.60 1.50
C LEU A 21 -10.79 11.96 2.37
N VAL A 22 -11.40 13.12 2.16
CA VAL A 22 -12.57 13.58 2.95
C VAL A 22 -13.76 12.64 2.74
N LEU A 23 -14.02 12.21 1.51
CA LEU A 23 -15.10 11.26 1.21
C LEU A 23 -14.85 9.91 1.88
N LEU A 24 -13.62 9.40 1.83
CA LEU A 24 -13.29 8.12 2.44
C LEU A 24 -13.32 8.18 3.97
N ILE A 25 -12.83 9.26 4.58
CA ILE A 25 -12.94 9.50 6.03
C ILE A 25 -14.41 9.64 6.43
N GLY A 26 -15.22 10.36 5.65
CA GLY A 26 -16.66 10.46 5.90
C GLY A 26 -17.34 9.10 5.85
N LEU A 27 -16.97 8.25 4.89
CA LEU A 27 -17.45 6.87 4.79
C LEU A 27 -17.02 6.03 6.01
N ASP A 28 -15.77 6.15 6.45
CA ASP A 28 -15.26 5.47 7.64
C ASP A 28 -16.00 5.91 8.90
N VAL A 29 -16.28 7.21 9.05
CA VAL A 29 -17.11 7.73 10.13
C VAL A 29 -18.52 7.13 10.07
N VAL A 30 -19.12 7.03 8.89
CA VAL A 30 -20.42 6.35 8.73
C VAL A 30 -20.32 4.89 9.14
N PHE A 31 -19.30 4.13 8.72
CA PHE A 31 -19.12 2.75 9.16
C PHE A 31 -19.01 2.63 10.67
N LEU A 32 -18.24 3.53 11.32
CA LEU A 32 -18.09 3.55 12.78
C LEU A 32 -19.39 3.94 13.50
N LEU A 33 -20.16 4.89 12.97
CA LEU A 33 -21.47 5.27 13.51
C LEU A 33 -22.52 4.17 13.33
N LEU A 34 -22.40 3.39 12.26
CA LEU A 34 -23.24 2.22 11.97
C LEU A 34 -22.82 0.98 12.75
N LEU A 35 -21.71 0.99 13.51
CA LEU A 35 -21.41 -0.04 14.50
C LEU A 35 -22.40 0.12 15.67
N PRO A 36 -23.45 -0.72 15.78
CA PRO A 36 -24.42 -0.57 16.85
C PRO A 36 -23.80 -0.98 18.20
N GLN A 37 -24.45 -0.52 19.27
CA GLN A 37 -24.18 -0.98 20.63
C GLN A 37 -24.39 -2.51 20.71
N PRO A 38 -23.64 -3.21 21.58
CA PRO A 38 -23.76 -4.65 21.73
C PRO A 38 -25.23 -5.10 21.82
N PRO A 39 -25.61 -6.20 21.13
CA PRO A 39 -24.73 -7.31 20.78
C PRO A 39 -24.06 -7.26 19.39
N LEU A 40 -22.88 -7.88 19.30
CA LEU A 40 -22.13 -8.05 18.05
C LEU A 40 -22.84 -9.05 17.13
N GLY A 41 -23.38 -8.56 16.00
CA GLY A 41 -23.97 -9.38 14.93
C GLY A 41 -23.17 -9.35 13.63
N ILE A 42 -23.62 -10.10 12.62
CA ILE A 42 -22.97 -10.16 11.30
C ILE A 42 -22.87 -8.78 10.62
N THR A 43 -23.88 -7.94 10.78
CA THR A 43 -23.89 -6.57 10.23
C THR A 43 -22.74 -5.72 10.78
N ASN A 44 -22.45 -5.83 12.08
CA ASN A 44 -21.36 -5.10 12.73
C ASN A 44 -20.00 -5.57 12.19
N PHE A 45 -19.87 -6.87 11.97
CA PHE A 45 -18.68 -7.44 11.36
C PHE A 45 -18.48 -6.94 9.93
N ILE A 46 -19.54 -6.84 9.12
CA ILE A 46 -19.46 -6.28 7.77
C ILE A 46 -18.98 -4.83 7.82
N TRP A 47 -19.56 -3.97 8.67
CA TRP A 47 -19.14 -2.57 8.79
C TRP A 47 -17.69 -2.43 9.29
N GLY A 48 -17.31 -3.21 10.31
CA GLY A 48 -15.93 -3.22 10.82
C GLY A 48 -14.93 -3.74 9.78
N PHE A 49 -15.29 -4.77 9.02
CA PHE A 49 -14.47 -5.32 7.95
C PHE A 49 -14.29 -4.32 6.80
N LEU A 50 -15.37 -3.65 6.38
CA LEU A 50 -15.30 -2.59 5.37
C LEU A 50 -14.41 -1.43 5.83
N PHE A 51 -14.55 -0.99 7.09
CA PHE A 51 -13.68 0.02 7.68
C PHE A 51 -12.20 -0.40 7.67
N ILE A 52 -11.89 -1.66 7.99
CA ILE A 52 -10.49 -2.13 7.92
C ILE A 52 -9.99 -2.13 6.47
N LEU A 53 -10.84 -2.46 5.50
CA LEU A 53 -10.49 -2.52 4.08
C LEU A 53 -10.24 -1.14 3.46
N THR A 54 -10.84 -0.08 3.98
CA THR A 54 -10.62 1.30 3.52
C THR A 54 -9.31 1.90 4.03
N LEU A 55 -8.79 1.47 5.18
CA LEU A 55 -7.55 2.03 5.77
C LEU A 55 -6.33 1.98 4.83
N PRO A 56 -6.01 0.88 4.12
CA PRO A 56 -4.91 0.86 3.16
C PRO A 56 -5.12 1.84 2.00
N VAL A 57 -6.37 2.00 1.54
CA VAL A 57 -6.72 2.94 0.47
C VAL A 57 -6.49 4.38 0.95
N LEU A 58 -6.92 4.68 2.17
CA LEU A 58 -6.70 5.97 2.82
C LEU A 58 -5.21 6.28 2.97
N ALA A 59 -4.41 5.30 3.40
CA ALA A 59 -2.97 5.44 3.51
C ALA A 59 -2.30 5.72 2.15
N VAL A 60 -2.71 5.02 1.08
CA VAL A 60 -2.20 5.25 -0.28
C VAL A 60 -2.58 6.65 -0.77
N LEU A 61 -3.85 7.05 -0.64
CA LEU A 61 -4.31 8.38 -1.04
C LEU A 61 -3.58 9.49 -0.27
N GLY A 62 -3.40 9.32 1.04
CA GLY A 62 -2.69 10.25 1.90
C GLY A 62 -1.21 10.38 1.51
N TYR A 63 -0.53 9.25 1.31
CA TYR A 63 0.86 9.23 0.88
C TYR A 63 1.07 9.90 -0.48
N ARG A 64 0.20 9.62 -1.45
CA ARG A 64 0.24 10.21 -2.80
C ARG A 64 -0.02 11.72 -2.77
N SER A 65 -1.03 12.15 -2.01
CA SER A 65 -1.35 13.58 -1.82
C SER A 65 -0.20 14.33 -1.15
N TYR A 66 0.41 13.72 -0.13
CA TYR A 66 1.64 14.24 0.50
C TYR A 66 2.82 14.31 -0.48
N GLY A 67 2.93 13.33 -1.38
CA GLY A 67 3.92 13.35 -2.47
C GLY A 67 3.77 14.56 -3.38
N VAL A 68 2.54 14.88 -3.81
CA VAL A 68 2.25 16.08 -4.61
C VAL A 68 2.53 17.36 -3.84
N LEU A 69 2.19 17.42 -2.53
CA LEU A 69 2.47 18.59 -1.68
C LEU A 69 3.97 18.93 -1.65
N ARG A 70 4.83 17.91 -1.59
CA ARG A 70 6.29 18.04 -1.52
C ARG A 70 7.00 17.89 -2.87
N ALA A 71 6.27 17.83 -3.98
CA ALA A 71 6.88 17.63 -5.28
C ALA A 71 7.71 18.86 -5.69
N ALA A 72 9.00 18.68 -5.93
CA ALA A 72 9.91 19.74 -6.34
C ALA A 72 10.97 19.23 -7.31
N TYR A 73 11.37 20.07 -8.25
CA TYR A 73 12.44 19.80 -9.20
C TYR A 73 13.56 20.80 -8.95
N HIS A 74 14.69 20.33 -8.46
CA HIS A 74 15.86 21.16 -8.20
C HIS A 74 16.86 20.95 -9.33
N LEU A 75 17.07 21.97 -10.14
CA LEU A 75 18.04 21.97 -11.23
C LEU A 75 19.33 22.64 -10.72
N SER A 76 20.40 21.84 -10.63
CA SER A 76 21.76 22.26 -10.30
C SER A 76 22.62 22.26 -11.56
N ASP A 77 23.85 22.77 -11.46
CA ASP A 77 24.77 22.89 -12.61
C ASP A 77 25.15 21.54 -13.23
N ASP A 78 25.20 20.47 -12.42
CA ASP A 78 25.60 19.13 -12.87
C ASP A 78 24.48 18.08 -12.79
N ALA A 79 23.36 18.37 -12.11
CA ALA A 79 22.32 17.38 -11.85
C ALA A 79 20.91 17.96 -11.69
N LEU A 80 19.92 17.17 -12.12
CA LEU A 80 18.50 17.36 -11.84
C LEU A 80 18.08 16.46 -10.68
N THR A 81 17.68 17.05 -9.56
CA THR A 81 17.11 16.34 -8.43
C THR A 81 15.59 16.44 -8.45
N ILE A 82 14.91 15.30 -8.58
CA ILE A 82 13.46 15.18 -8.53
C ILE A 82 13.08 14.70 -7.12
N GLU A 83 12.35 15.52 -6.39
CA GLU A 83 11.81 15.19 -5.08
C GLU A 83 10.30 14.95 -5.18
N TRP A 84 9.85 13.82 -4.62
CA TRP A 84 8.45 13.44 -4.61
C TRP A 84 8.08 12.76 -3.29
N GLY A 85 7.69 13.55 -2.29
CA GLY A 85 7.36 13.06 -0.96
C GLY A 85 8.58 12.50 -0.23
N ALA A 86 8.62 11.17 -0.05
CA ALA A 86 9.75 10.46 0.55
C ALA A 86 10.71 9.86 -0.50
N ARG A 87 10.47 10.13 -1.79
CA ARG A 87 11.28 9.67 -2.90
C ARG A 87 12.17 10.81 -3.40
N ARG A 88 13.45 10.52 -3.66
CA ARG A 88 14.41 11.47 -4.24
C ARG A 88 15.19 10.76 -5.35
N GLU A 89 15.19 11.34 -6.54
CA GLU A 89 15.92 10.83 -7.71
C GLU A 89 16.89 11.92 -8.17
N VAL A 90 18.19 11.64 -8.16
CA VAL A 90 19.24 12.53 -8.65
C VAL A 90 19.72 12.01 -9.99
N ILE A 91 19.51 12.79 -11.04
CA ILE A 91 19.86 12.46 -12.43
C ILE A 91 20.97 13.41 -12.88
N PRO A 92 22.19 12.91 -13.16
CA PRO A 92 23.27 13.73 -13.70
C PRO A 92 22.87 14.28 -15.07
N LEU A 93 23.11 15.58 -15.33
CA LEU A 93 22.73 16.21 -16.59
C LEU A 93 23.45 15.60 -17.80
N ARG A 94 24.67 15.08 -17.58
CA ARG A 94 25.45 14.34 -18.58
C ARG A 94 24.75 13.05 -19.06
N GLU A 95 23.96 12.41 -18.21
CA GLU A 95 23.26 11.17 -18.57
C GLU A 95 21.99 11.45 -19.40
N VAL A 96 21.51 12.70 -19.43
CA VAL A 96 20.28 13.05 -20.13
C VAL A 96 20.56 13.19 -21.63
N LYS A 97 20.19 12.18 -22.40
CA LYS A 97 20.43 12.08 -23.84
C LYS A 97 19.51 13.00 -24.64
N GLU A 98 18.22 12.98 -24.30
CA GLU A 98 17.18 13.63 -25.08
C GLU A 98 16.11 14.23 -24.16
N VAL A 99 15.55 15.36 -24.57
CA VAL A 99 14.39 16.00 -23.94
C VAL A 99 13.29 15.99 -24.98
N LEU A 100 12.23 15.22 -24.72
CA LEU A 100 11.08 15.09 -25.61
C LEU A 100 9.89 15.81 -25.00
N ALA A 101 9.20 16.64 -25.78
CA ALA A 101 7.92 17.18 -25.34
C ALA A 101 6.87 16.06 -25.39
N GLY A 102 6.09 15.88 -24.33
CA GLY A 102 5.09 14.81 -24.27
C GLY A 102 4.02 14.91 -25.37
N LYS A 103 3.78 16.12 -25.90
CA LYS A 103 2.93 16.40 -27.06
C LYS A 103 3.46 15.80 -28.37
N GLU A 104 4.76 15.56 -28.49
CA GLU A 104 5.39 15.00 -29.70
C GLU A 104 5.28 13.47 -29.75
N ILE A 105 4.82 12.84 -28.67
CA ILE A 105 4.63 11.39 -28.61
C ILE A 105 3.19 11.05 -28.98
N GLU A 106 3.02 10.48 -30.18
CA GLU A 106 1.70 10.08 -30.69
C GLU A 106 1.06 8.91 -29.92
N SER A 107 1.85 8.10 -29.21
CA SER A 107 1.31 7.01 -28.41
C SER A 107 0.82 7.50 -27.05
N GLU A 108 -0.40 7.12 -26.66
CA GLU A 108 -0.90 7.34 -25.30
C GLU A 108 -0.06 6.57 -24.29
N LEU A 109 0.67 7.29 -23.46
CA LEU A 109 1.49 6.68 -22.42
C LEU A 109 0.71 6.62 -21.10
N SER A 110 0.05 5.49 -20.86
CA SER A 110 -0.74 5.26 -19.63
C SER A 110 0.10 4.55 -18.55
N PRO A 111 0.45 5.23 -17.44
CA PRO A 111 1.23 4.60 -16.37
C PRO A 111 0.42 3.52 -15.64
N LYS A 112 1.11 2.47 -15.20
CA LYS A 112 0.52 1.44 -14.33
C LYS A 112 0.50 1.92 -12.88
N GLY A 113 -0.65 1.76 -12.22
CA GLY A 113 -0.84 2.05 -10.80
C GLY A 113 -2.04 2.96 -10.53
N LEU A 114 -2.22 3.34 -9.27
CA LEU A 114 -3.23 4.33 -8.88
C LEU A 114 -2.69 5.74 -9.19
N TRP A 115 -3.30 6.39 -10.18
CA TRP A 115 -3.05 7.77 -10.59
C TRP A 115 -4.38 8.52 -10.74
N TRP A 116 -4.33 9.84 -10.66
CA TRP A 116 -5.47 10.72 -10.94
C TRP A 116 -4.97 12.03 -11.57
N PRO A 117 -5.84 12.82 -12.21
CA PRO A 117 -5.44 14.11 -12.78
C PRO A 117 -4.76 14.99 -11.72
N GLY A 118 -3.55 15.48 -11.97
CA GLY A 118 -2.76 16.20 -10.96
C GLY A 118 -1.83 15.32 -10.10
N CYS A 119 -1.86 13.99 -10.24
CA CYS A 119 -0.99 13.04 -9.55
C CYS A 119 -0.72 11.81 -10.43
N ILE A 120 0.23 11.96 -11.36
CA ILE A 120 0.61 10.92 -12.30
C ILE A 120 1.93 10.32 -11.84
N ILE A 121 1.85 9.20 -11.12
CA ILE A 121 3.01 8.48 -10.61
C ILE A 121 2.88 7.01 -10.95
N GLY A 122 3.89 6.50 -11.65
CA GLY A 122 3.89 5.12 -12.08
C GLY A 122 5.13 4.79 -12.88
N LYS A 123 5.16 3.55 -13.37
CA LYS A 123 6.21 3.03 -14.23
C LYS A 123 5.56 2.49 -15.49
N LEU A 124 6.15 2.79 -16.64
CA LEU A 124 5.72 2.28 -17.93
C LEU A 124 6.96 1.77 -18.68
N PRO A 125 7.11 0.45 -18.88
CA PRO A 125 8.13 -0.05 -19.79
C PRO A 125 7.76 0.33 -21.23
N THR A 126 8.72 0.81 -22.00
CA THR A 126 8.57 1.21 -23.40
C THR A 126 9.79 0.76 -24.20
N ASP A 127 9.58 0.24 -25.39
CA ASP A 127 10.66 -0.32 -26.22
C ASP A 127 11.66 0.75 -26.69
N ARG A 128 11.19 2.00 -26.86
CA ARG A 128 12.00 3.13 -27.34
C ARG A 128 12.83 3.83 -26.25
N LEU A 129 12.25 4.00 -25.06
CA LEU A 129 12.81 4.85 -23.99
C LEU A 129 13.19 4.05 -22.72
N GLY A 130 13.00 2.73 -22.73
CA GLY A 130 13.17 1.88 -21.55
C GLY A 130 12.04 2.06 -20.53
N GLU A 131 12.35 1.94 -19.25
CA GLU A 131 11.36 2.16 -18.18
C GLU A 131 11.13 3.65 -17.94
N ILE A 132 9.97 4.16 -18.35
CA ILE A 132 9.51 5.53 -18.09
C ILE A 132 8.96 5.62 -16.67
N GLN A 133 9.52 6.53 -15.88
CA GLN A 133 9.09 6.82 -14.52
C GLN A 133 8.32 8.13 -14.49
N TYR A 134 7.03 8.03 -14.17
CA TYR A 134 6.15 9.20 -14.08
C TYR A 134 6.29 9.84 -12.71
N LEU A 135 6.65 11.12 -12.72
CA LEU A 135 6.76 12.01 -11.57
C LEU A 135 6.19 13.37 -11.99
N ALA A 136 4.95 13.35 -12.50
CA ALA A 136 4.28 14.49 -13.11
C ALA A 136 2.90 14.74 -12.51
N THR A 137 2.40 15.97 -12.65
CA THR A 137 1.03 16.35 -12.26
C THR A 137 0.16 16.72 -13.45
N MET A 138 0.76 17.09 -14.59
CA MET A 138 0.03 17.47 -15.81
C MET A 138 -0.24 16.28 -16.75
N PRO A 139 -1.25 16.36 -17.65
CA PRO A 139 -1.43 15.37 -18.72
C PRO A 139 -0.26 15.37 -19.72
N GLN A 140 -0.15 14.31 -20.54
CA GLN A 140 0.96 14.06 -21.47
C GLN A 140 1.35 15.27 -22.32
N ASP A 141 0.39 16.04 -22.83
CA ASP A 141 0.65 17.21 -23.69
C ASP A 141 1.48 18.32 -23.03
N ALA A 142 1.47 18.39 -21.69
CA ALA A 142 2.18 19.39 -20.90
C ALA A 142 3.28 18.75 -20.01
N GLN A 143 3.75 17.56 -20.39
CA GLN A 143 4.88 16.88 -19.76
C GLN A 143 6.16 17.02 -20.59
N LEU A 144 7.31 16.95 -19.91
CA LEU A 144 8.61 16.72 -20.51
C LEU A 144 9.09 15.33 -20.16
N LEU A 145 9.56 14.61 -21.17
CA LEU A 145 10.19 13.31 -21.03
C LEU A 145 11.70 13.48 -21.16
N LEU A 146 12.39 13.27 -20.04
CA LEU A 146 13.84 13.28 -19.97
C LEU A 146 14.35 11.86 -20.15
N ALA A 147 14.93 11.57 -21.31
CA ALA A 147 15.57 10.28 -21.57
C ALA A 147 16.98 10.31 -20.96
N ALA A 148 17.23 9.47 -19.97
CA ALA A 148 18.54 9.33 -19.33
C ALA A 148 19.13 7.92 -19.55
N GLU A 149 20.42 7.75 -19.27
CA GLU A 149 21.02 6.42 -19.24
C GLU A 149 20.30 5.56 -18.18
N GLY A 150 19.68 4.46 -18.57
CA GLY A 150 18.95 3.58 -17.65
C GLY A 150 17.49 3.98 -17.35
N GLY A 151 16.85 4.79 -18.19
CA GLY A 151 15.39 5.00 -18.20
C GLY A 151 14.98 6.43 -18.52
N ALA A 152 13.69 6.65 -18.74
CA ALA A 152 13.14 7.98 -18.98
C ALA A 152 12.32 8.48 -17.79
N PHE A 153 12.25 9.79 -17.62
CA PHE A 153 11.50 10.43 -16.53
C PHE A 153 10.50 11.42 -17.12
N ALA A 154 9.22 11.24 -16.79
CA ALA A 154 8.17 12.19 -17.15
C ALA A 154 7.99 13.19 -16.00
N ILE A 155 8.26 14.47 -16.27
CA ILE A 155 8.14 15.58 -15.32
C ILE A 155 7.21 16.65 -15.90
N SER A 156 6.63 17.49 -15.04
CA SER A 156 5.82 18.64 -15.47
C SER A 156 6.20 19.88 -14.67
N PRO A 157 7.37 20.48 -14.95
CA PRO A 157 7.81 21.70 -14.28
C PRO A 157 6.95 22.90 -14.70
N GLU A 158 6.73 23.82 -13.77
CA GLU A 158 6.07 25.10 -14.03
C GLU A 158 6.95 26.23 -13.47
N PRO A 159 7.30 27.26 -14.27
CA PRO A 159 7.00 27.45 -15.70
C PRO A 159 7.84 26.55 -16.63
N LEU A 160 7.25 26.07 -17.73
CA LEU A 160 7.88 25.12 -18.65
C LEU A 160 9.05 25.76 -19.43
N ASP A 161 8.82 26.95 -19.99
CA ASP A 161 9.81 27.65 -20.82
C ASP A 161 11.05 28.04 -20.02
N ASP A 162 10.85 28.52 -18.78
CA ASP A 162 11.94 28.86 -17.86
C ASP A 162 12.77 27.63 -17.49
N PHE A 163 12.13 26.48 -17.31
CA PHE A 163 12.83 25.22 -17.03
C PHE A 163 13.66 24.76 -18.22
N LEU A 164 13.12 24.84 -19.44
CA LEU A 164 13.84 24.47 -20.66
C LEU A 164 15.03 25.40 -20.91
N ALA A 165 14.85 26.71 -20.77
CA ALA A 165 15.94 27.69 -20.90
C ALA A 165 17.06 27.42 -19.88
N ALA A 166 16.72 27.20 -18.61
CA ALA A 166 17.69 26.87 -17.57
C ALA A 166 18.39 25.52 -17.78
N LEU A 167 17.72 24.56 -18.41
CA LEU A 167 18.28 23.25 -18.74
C LEU A 167 19.28 23.34 -19.90
N GLU A 168 18.95 24.10 -20.95
CA GLU A 168 19.83 24.34 -22.10
C GLU A 168 21.08 25.12 -21.70
N GLU A 169 20.92 26.19 -20.90
CA GLU A 169 22.04 26.99 -20.39
C GLU A 169 23.04 26.11 -19.62
N ARG A 170 22.55 25.26 -18.70
CA ARG A 170 23.40 24.41 -17.89
C ARG A 170 24.00 23.22 -18.64
N ARG A 171 23.31 22.68 -19.64
CA ARG A 171 23.88 21.66 -20.54
C ARG A 171 25.05 22.18 -21.36
N GLY A 172 25.06 23.48 -21.68
CA GLY A 172 26.15 24.13 -22.41
C GLY A 172 27.41 24.35 -21.57
N LEU A 173 27.32 24.24 -20.24
CA LEU A 173 28.47 24.35 -19.35
C LEU A 173 29.24 23.03 -19.32
N GLU A 174 30.56 23.09 -19.47
CA GLU A 174 31.44 21.95 -19.25
C GLU A 174 31.37 21.55 -17.77
N SER A 175 30.52 20.57 -17.50
CA SER A 175 30.34 19.97 -16.17
C SER A 175 31.70 19.57 -15.61
N SER A 176 31.98 19.94 -14.36
CA SER A 176 33.27 19.72 -13.69
C SER A 176 33.19 18.70 -12.54
N ALA A 177 31.98 18.28 -12.14
CA ALA A 177 31.77 17.34 -11.04
C ALA A 177 31.30 15.95 -11.54
N GLU A 178 31.87 14.88 -10.97
CA GLU A 178 31.30 13.54 -11.08
C GLU A 178 30.09 13.43 -10.14
N VAL A 179 28.91 13.84 -10.60
CA VAL A 179 27.66 13.54 -9.87
C VAL A 179 27.26 12.11 -10.18
N LEU A 180 27.18 11.28 -9.15
CA LEU A 180 26.68 9.91 -9.25
C LEU A 180 25.15 9.91 -9.22
N ARG A 181 24.53 9.09 -10.07
CA ARG A 181 23.09 8.84 -10.04
C ARG A 181 22.68 8.24 -8.70
N GLU A 182 21.69 8.86 -8.04
CA GLU A 182 21.15 8.39 -6.77
C GLU A 182 19.64 8.20 -6.86
N SER A 183 19.14 7.01 -6.49
CA SER A 183 17.70 6.69 -6.45
C SER A 183 17.32 6.29 -5.03
N VAL A 184 16.74 7.23 -4.28
CA VAL A 184 16.24 7.00 -2.93
C VAL A 184 14.75 6.71 -3.00
N GLN A 185 14.39 5.45 -2.73
CA GLN A 185 13.00 5.02 -2.60
C GLN A 185 12.57 4.93 -1.12
N PRO A 186 11.27 5.10 -0.83
CA PRO A 186 10.77 5.01 0.54
C PRO A 186 10.99 3.61 1.11
N ALA A 187 11.51 3.52 2.33
CA ALA A 187 11.84 2.25 2.99
C ALA A 187 10.65 1.27 3.06
N PHE A 188 9.41 1.77 3.20
CA PHE A 188 8.22 0.93 3.28
C PHE A 188 7.80 0.32 1.93
N LEU A 189 8.04 1.03 0.82
CA LEU A 189 7.77 0.57 -0.55
C LEU A 189 8.86 -0.40 -1.04
N SER A 190 10.07 -0.27 -0.52
CA SER A 190 11.18 -1.18 -0.80
C SER A 190 11.21 -2.42 0.11
N LEU A 191 10.26 -2.56 1.05
CA LEU A 191 10.16 -3.76 1.90
C LEU A 191 10.00 -5.00 1.01
N ARG A 192 10.97 -5.91 1.14
CA ARG A 192 11.03 -7.16 0.36
C ARG A 192 9.78 -8.04 0.53
N VAL A 193 9.08 -7.91 1.66
CA VAL A 193 7.81 -8.62 1.95
C VAL A 193 6.77 -8.41 0.83
N TRP A 194 6.67 -7.19 0.28
CA TRP A 194 5.69 -6.90 -0.77
C TRP A 194 6.01 -7.58 -2.11
N ARG A 195 7.28 -7.91 -2.36
CA ARG A 195 7.73 -8.55 -3.60
C ARG A 195 7.71 -10.07 -3.51
N ASP A 196 7.61 -10.63 -2.31
CA ASP A 196 7.55 -12.07 -2.10
C ASP A 196 6.09 -12.58 -2.28
N PRO A 197 5.80 -13.41 -3.30
CA PRO A 197 4.48 -13.98 -3.50
C PRO A 197 4.05 -14.92 -2.37
N TRP A 198 4.98 -15.62 -1.71
CA TRP A 198 4.66 -16.58 -0.65
C TRP A 198 4.28 -15.87 0.65
N ALA A 199 5.04 -14.85 1.04
CA ALA A 199 4.70 -13.98 2.17
C ALA A 199 3.29 -13.40 2.03
N ARG A 200 2.98 -12.85 0.85
CA ARG A 200 1.66 -12.28 0.54
C ARG A 200 0.58 -13.36 0.54
N GLY A 201 0.84 -14.50 -0.10
CA GLY A 201 -0.11 -15.61 -0.18
C GLY A 201 -0.47 -16.18 1.21
N LEU A 202 0.53 -16.52 2.02
CA LEU A 202 0.31 -17.07 3.37
C LEU A 202 -0.44 -16.10 4.29
N THR A 203 -0.07 -14.81 4.23
CA THR A 203 -0.73 -13.77 5.03
C THR A 203 -2.17 -13.56 4.56
N ALA A 204 -2.40 -13.48 3.25
CA ALA A 204 -3.74 -13.30 2.67
C ALA A 204 -4.66 -14.49 2.95
N VAL A 205 -4.17 -15.73 2.77
CA VAL A 205 -4.95 -16.94 3.09
C VAL A 205 -5.31 -17.00 4.56
N SER A 206 -4.36 -16.68 5.45
CA SER A 206 -4.63 -16.66 6.89
C SER A 206 -5.65 -15.57 7.27
N ALA A 207 -5.56 -14.38 6.67
CA ALA A 207 -6.51 -13.28 6.88
C ALA A 207 -7.92 -13.64 6.39
N LEU A 208 -8.04 -14.22 5.19
CA LEU A 208 -9.31 -14.67 4.64
C LEU A 208 -9.91 -15.81 5.47
N SER A 209 -9.07 -16.73 5.98
CA SER A 209 -9.52 -17.83 6.83
C SER A 209 -10.08 -17.35 8.16
N VAL A 210 -9.43 -16.38 8.83
CA VAL A 210 -9.95 -15.71 10.04
C VAL A 210 -11.27 -14.99 9.75
N ALA A 211 -11.31 -14.20 8.68
CA ALA A 211 -12.49 -13.43 8.32
C ALA A 211 -13.68 -14.34 8.00
N GLY A 212 -13.44 -15.44 7.28
CA GLY A 212 -14.43 -16.47 7.00
C GLY A 212 -14.93 -17.14 8.27
N LEU A 213 -14.05 -17.41 9.25
CA LEU A 213 -14.45 -18.03 10.51
C LEU A 213 -15.33 -17.08 11.35
N PHE A 214 -14.96 -15.79 11.42
CA PHE A 214 -15.82 -14.78 12.05
C PHE A 214 -17.20 -14.71 11.40
N ALA A 215 -17.25 -14.64 10.06
CA ALA A 215 -18.50 -14.60 9.32
C ALA A 215 -19.34 -15.86 9.58
N TYR A 216 -18.72 -17.04 9.54
CA TYR A 216 -19.38 -18.32 9.81
C TYR A 216 -20.02 -18.37 11.21
N VAL A 217 -19.25 -18.07 12.26
CA VAL A 217 -19.75 -18.06 13.64
C VAL A 217 -20.87 -17.03 13.82
N LEU A 218 -20.73 -15.83 13.24
CA LEU A 218 -21.74 -14.77 13.34
C LEU A 218 -23.03 -15.07 12.56
N LEU A 219 -22.96 -15.83 11.48
CA LEU A 219 -24.13 -16.30 10.73
C LEU A 219 -24.88 -17.42 11.46
N LEU A 220 -24.16 -18.25 12.23
CA LEU A 220 -24.75 -19.35 13.01
C LEU A 220 -25.30 -18.90 14.36
N LEU A 221 -24.77 -17.82 14.92
CA LEU A 221 -25.17 -17.27 16.22
C LEU A 221 -26.69 -17.07 16.41
N PRO A 222 -27.48 -16.60 15.42
CA PRO A 222 -28.93 -16.46 15.54
C PRO A 222 -29.68 -17.78 15.73
N ASP A 223 -29.15 -18.88 15.19
CA ASP A 223 -29.82 -20.19 15.17
C ASP A 223 -29.36 -21.10 16.33
N LEU A 224 -28.38 -20.66 17.12
CA LEU A 224 -27.83 -21.45 18.23
C LEU A 224 -28.73 -21.36 19.49
N PRO A 225 -28.91 -22.48 20.22
CA PRO A 225 -29.68 -22.51 21.46
C PRO A 225 -29.07 -21.59 22.54
N VAL A 226 -29.91 -21.10 23.45
CA VAL A 226 -29.59 -20.07 24.48
C VAL A 226 -28.39 -20.44 25.38
N SER A 227 -28.06 -21.71 25.49
CA SER A 227 -26.95 -22.23 26.31
C SER A 227 -26.20 -23.34 25.57
N MET A 228 -24.90 -23.17 25.37
CA MET A 228 -24.04 -24.13 24.67
C MET A 228 -22.90 -24.61 25.58
N PRO A 229 -22.52 -25.91 25.53
CA PRO A 229 -21.24 -26.36 26.06
C PRO A 229 -20.11 -25.60 25.36
N LEU A 230 -19.39 -24.72 26.08
CA LEU A 230 -18.20 -24.02 25.60
C LEU A 230 -16.91 -24.79 25.92
N HIS A 231 -16.98 -25.77 26.84
CA HIS A 231 -15.86 -26.65 27.19
C HIS A 231 -16.37 -28.02 27.64
N PHE A 232 -15.70 -29.08 27.18
CA PHE A 232 -15.91 -30.45 27.64
C PHE A 232 -14.66 -30.90 28.39
N ALA A 233 -14.85 -31.49 29.58
CA ALA A 233 -13.74 -32.04 30.34
C ALA A 233 -13.07 -33.20 29.58
N ALA A 234 -11.77 -33.39 29.82
CA ALA A 234 -10.94 -34.41 29.17
C ALA A 234 -11.12 -35.82 29.77
N ASP A 235 -12.17 -36.03 30.56
CA ASP A 235 -12.47 -37.24 31.35
C ASP A 235 -13.35 -38.25 30.60
N GLY A 236 -13.71 -37.98 29.34
CA GLY A 236 -14.42 -38.92 28.46
C GLY A 236 -15.91 -39.09 28.79
N LEU A 237 -16.41 -38.42 29.83
CA LEU A 237 -17.83 -38.23 30.07
C LEU A 237 -18.26 -36.97 29.32
N ALA A 238 -19.30 -37.10 28.49
CA ALA A 238 -19.87 -36.01 27.69
C ALA A 238 -20.63 -34.98 28.56
N THR A 239 -20.05 -34.55 29.67
CA THR A 239 -20.59 -33.53 30.56
C THR A 239 -19.93 -32.18 30.27
N PRO A 240 -20.70 -31.14 29.87
CA PRO A 240 -20.20 -29.78 29.73
C PRO A 240 -19.62 -29.25 31.05
N ASP A 241 -18.34 -28.89 31.08
CA ASP A 241 -17.70 -28.30 32.26
C ASP A 241 -17.85 -26.76 32.29
N ARG A 242 -18.11 -26.16 31.12
CA ARG A 242 -18.55 -24.76 31.00
C ARG A 242 -19.73 -24.66 30.04
N VAL A 243 -20.90 -24.31 30.59
CA VAL A 243 -22.06 -23.87 29.81
C VAL A 243 -22.02 -22.35 29.76
N GLY A 244 -22.07 -21.76 28.57
CA GLY A 244 -22.10 -20.30 28.44
C GLY A 244 -22.89 -19.87 27.21
N ALA A 245 -23.00 -18.54 27.06
CA ALA A 245 -23.70 -17.96 25.91
C ALA A 245 -23.00 -18.37 24.60
N PRO A 246 -23.74 -18.60 23.51
CA PRO A 246 -23.20 -18.92 22.17
C PRO A 246 -22.09 -17.97 21.69
N ARG A 247 -22.06 -16.72 22.20
CA ARG A 247 -21.00 -15.73 21.91
C ARG A 247 -19.60 -16.18 22.36
N GLY A 248 -19.50 -17.13 23.28
CA GLY A 248 -18.21 -17.72 23.69
C GLY A 248 -17.48 -18.39 22.53
N LEU A 249 -18.17 -18.83 21.47
CA LEU A 249 -17.56 -19.34 20.23
C LEU A 249 -16.64 -18.30 19.55
N LEU A 250 -16.88 -17.00 19.74
CA LEU A 250 -16.07 -15.95 19.11
C LEU A 250 -14.62 -15.92 19.61
N ILE A 251 -14.33 -16.54 20.76
CA ILE A 251 -12.96 -16.62 21.28
C ILE A 251 -12.02 -17.34 20.30
N LEU A 252 -12.54 -18.32 19.57
CA LEU A 252 -11.79 -19.09 18.57
C LEU A 252 -11.33 -18.19 17.41
N PRO A 253 -12.22 -17.50 16.67
CA PRO A 253 -11.81 -16.47 15.70
C PRO A 253 -10.86 -15.41 16.26
N PHE A 254 -11.03 -14.98 17.52
CA PHE A 254 -10.10 -14.02 18.14
C PHE A 254 -8.70 -14.59 18.35
N ILE A 255 -8.56 -15.86 18.74
CA ILE A 255 -7.25 -16.54 18.83
C ILE A 255 -6.61 -16.61 17.45
N GLY A 256 -7.39 -16.97 16.41
CA GLY A 256 -6.92 -16.97 15.02
C GLY A 256 -6.42 -15.59 14.58
N LEU A 257 -7.17 -14.53 14.89
CA LEU A 257 -6.82 -13.14 14.56
C LEU A 257 -5.56 -12.68 15.29
N LEU A 258 -5.46 -12.93 16.60
CA LEU A 258 -4.29 -12.54 17.40
C LEU A 258 -3.02 -13.22 16.86
N THR A 259 -3.13 -14.51 16.53
CA THR A 259 -2.01 -15.28 15.98
C THR A 259 -1.58 -14.72 14.62
N LEU A 260 -2.53 -14.37 13.76
CA LEU A 260 -2.25 -13.73 12.48
C LEU A 260 -1.51 -12.39 12.65
N ILE A 261 -1.97 -11.53 13.56
CA ILE A 261 -1.36 -10.21 13.78
C ILE A 261 0.06 -10.38 14.34
N VAL A 262 0.23 -11.15 15.41
CA VAL A 262 1.53 -11.31 16.08
C VAL A 262 2.53 -11.97 15.14
N ASN A 263 2.17 -13.08 14.48
CA ASN A 263 3.08 -13.78 13.57
C ASN A 263 3.31 -13.01 12.27
N GLY A 264 2.32 -12.25 11.80
CA GLY A 264 2.44 -11.38 10.64
C GLY A 264 3.46 -10.26 10.88
N VAL A 265 3.34 -9.56 12.01
CA VAL A 265 4.27 -8.48 12.41
C VAL A 265 5.67 -9.02 12.67
N LEU A 266 5.81 -10.06 13.50
CA LEU A 266 7.12 -10.64 13.81
C LEU A 266 7.77 -11.25 12.56
N GLY A 267 6.99 -11.94 11.71
CA GLY A 267 7.47 -12.47 10.44
C GLY A 267 7.95 -11.36 9.50
N GLY A 268 7.21 -10.25 9.42
CA GLY A 268 7.62 -9.06 8.68
C GLY A 268 8.95 -8.48 9.16
N ILE A 269 9.11 -8.31 10.48
CA ILE A 269 10.35 -7.80 11.11
C ILE A 269 11.54 -8.73 10.83
N LEU A 270 11.35 -10.05 11.00
CA LEU A 270 12.41 -11.03 10.77
C LEU A 270 12.77 -11.16 9.28
N HIS A 271 11.80 -11.01 8.37
CA HIS A 271 12.05 -11.07 6.93
C HIS A 271 12.90 -9.90 6.41
N ILE A 272 12.90 -8.76 7.11
CA ILE A 272 13.79 -7.63 6.79
C ILE A 272 15.26 -8.00 7.05
N ARG A 273 15.54 -8.89 8.01
CA ARG A 273 16.88 -9.39 8.31
C ARG A 273 17.27 -10.52 7.36
N GLN A 274 18.50 -10.50 6.83
CA GLN A 274 18.96 -11.49 5.84
C GLN A 274 18.92 -12.94 6.39
N ASP A 275 19.25 -13.12 7.67
CA ASP A 275 19.28 -14.43 8.34
C ASP A 275 17.92 -14.89 8.88
N GLY A 276 16.92 -14.00 8.92
CA GLY A 276 15.62 -14.23 9.57
C GLY A 276 14.55 -14.86 8.68
N ARG A 277 14.86 -15.17 7.41
CA ARG A 277 13.88 -15.64 6.41
C ARG A 277 13.20 -16.94 6.80
N GLY A 278 13.96 -17.94 7.23
CA GLY A 278 13.41 -19.23 7.66
C GLY A 278 12.43 -19.05 8.83
N ALA A 279 12.82 -18.24 9.82
CA ALA A 279 11.97 -17.91 10.96
C ALA A 279 10.69 -17.15 10.55
N ALA A 280 10.78 -16.23 9.57
CA ALA A 280 9.60 -15.54 9.05
C ALA A 280 8.57 -16.49 8.42
N TYR A 281 9.02 -17.44 7.59
CA TYR A 281 8.13 -18.45 7.01
C TYR A 281 7.57 -19.41 8.06
N LEU A 282 8.34 -19.77 9.10
CA LEU A 282 7.83 -20.57 10.21
C LEU A 282 6.71 -19.84 10.95
N LEU A 283 6.83 -18.53 11.17
CA LEU A 283 5.77 -17.73 11.80
C LEU A 283 4.52 -17.65 10.91
N TRP A 284 4.66 -17.34 9.62
CA TRP A 284 3.51 -17.31 8.70
C TRP A 284 2.88 -18.70 8.51
N GLY A 285 3.69 -19.76 8.46
CA GLY A 285 3.22 -21.14 8.43
C GLY A 285 2.48 -21.54 9.71
N THR A 286 3.00 -21.15 10.88
CA THR A 286 2.34 -21.36 12.18
C THR A 286 1.01 -20.61 12.24
N SER A 287 0.95 -19.39 11.72
CA SER A 287 -0.31 -18.65 11.58
C SER A 287 -1.32 -19.41 10.72
N ALA A 288 -0.93 -19.85 9.51
CA ALA A 288 -1.81 -20.60 8.62
C ALA A 288 -2.28 -21.92 9.26
N PHE A 289 -1.37 -22.66 9.91
CA PHE A 289 -1.70 -23.89 10.61
C PHE A 289 -2.67 -23.64 11.78
N THR A 290 -2.46 -22.57 12.55
CA THR A 290 -3.37 -22.19 13.64
C THR A 290 -4.76 -21.92 13.11
N GLN A 291 -4.92 -21.31 11.93
CA GLN A 291 -6.25 -21.12 11.34
C GLN A 291 -6.99 -22.44 11.11
N ILE A 292 -6.28 -23.46 10.61
CA ILE A 292 -6.86 -24.79 10.41
C ILE A 292 -7.34 -25.38 11.75
N LEU A 293 -6.51 -25.29 12.80
CA LEU A 293 -6.86 -25.81 14.12
C LEU A 293 -8.09 -25.12 14.70
N VAL A 294 -8.17 -23.80 14.58
CA VAL A 294 -9.29 -23.01 15.09
C VAL A 294 -10.59 -23.33 14.31
N TRP A 295 -10.51 -23.56 13.00
CA TRP A 295 -11.64 -24.06 12.20
C TRP A 295 -12.11 -25.44 12.66
N ILE A 296 -11.19 -26.39 12.82
CA ILE A 296 -11.51 -27.75 13.30
C ILE A 296 -12.15 -27.69 14.70
N ALA A 297 -11.60 -26.88 15.60
CA ALA A 297 -12.15 -26.70 16.95
C ALA A 297 -13.57 -26.13 16.90
N THR A 298 -13.81 -25.14 16.04
CA THR A 298 -15.13 -24.50 15.88
C THR A 298 -16.15 -25.50 15.32
N LEU A 299 -15.82 -26.19 14.23
CA LEU A 299 -16.70 -27.19 13.61
C LEU A 299 -16.97 -28.37 14.56
N GLY A 300 -15.94 -28.83 15.28
CA GLY A 300 -16.05 -29.90 16.26
C GLY A 300 -16.92 -29.53 17.47
N LEU A 301 -16.90 -28.26 17.89
CA LEU A 301 -17.77 -27.77 18.96
C LEU A 301 -19.22 -27.67 18.49
N ILE A 302 -19.46 -27.17 17.27
CA ILE A 302 -20.79 -27.03 16.69
C ILE A 302 -21.43 -28.39 16.40
N ALA A 303 -20.68 -29.36 15.85
CA ALA A 303 -21.20 -30.68 15.52
C ALA A 303 -21.62 -31.53 16.74
N ARG A 304 -21.28 -31.09 17.95
CA ARG A 304 -21.58 -31.76 19.23
C ARG A 304 -22.77 -31.13 19.96
N VAL A 305 -23.42 -30.16 19.36
CA VAL A 305 -24.58 -29.42 19.89
C VAL A 305 -25.79 -29.71 19.05
#